data_AF-A0A529Y2Z7-F1
#
_entry.id   AF-A0A529Y2Z7-F1
#
_cell.length_a   1.000
_cell.length_b   1.000
_cell.length_c   1.000
_cell.angle_alpha   90.00
_cell.angle_beta   90.00
_cell.angle_gamma   90.00
#
_symmetry.space_group_name_H-M   'P 1'
#
loop_
_entity.id
_entity.type
_entity.pdbx_description
1 polymer ?
#
loop_
_entity_poly.entity_id
_entity_poly.type
_entity_poly.pdbx_seq_one_letter_code
_entity_poly.pdbx_strand_id
1 'polypeptide(L)'
;VSYDVGQKAVVKRRENGRWWGGEAPLDGVEFIDYGTDFNATLNAFDSGEVDLDFETPADYIDPLDKMGLVKSEVATATTLVARTNVTHKPYDDKRVRNALQMAVDNNQVMQLGYNGRGTVGENHHVAPIHPEYYPLPKKERDATGAKKLMAEAGQADFEHELITVEDEWQKNTGDAIAGQLRDAGIKVKRTVLPGSTFWNDWTKYPYSMTIWY
;
A
#
# COMPACT_ATOMS: atom_id res chain seq x y z
N VAL A 1 -27.27 7.86 16.54
CA VAL A 1 -26.22 8.22 15.58
C VAL A 1 -25.21 9.05 16.34
N SER A 2 -23.93 8.69 16.31
CA SER A 2 -22.85 9.41 16.97
C SER A 2 -21.57 9.27 16.15
N TYR A 3 -20.65 10.21 16.29
CA TYR A 3 -19.36 10.19 15.62
C TYR A 3 -18.31 10.80 16.56
N ASP A 4 -17.25 10.04 16.82
CA ASP A 4 -16.06 10.45 17.55
C ASP A 4 -14.83 10.18 16.67
N VAL A 5 -14.05 11.23 16.43
CA VAL A 5 -12.99 11.24 15.43
C VAL A 5 -11.87 10.29 15.87
N GLY A 6 -11.52 9.34 15.00
CA GLY A 6 -10.45 8.36 15.25
C GLY A 6 -10.79 7.35 16.35
N GLN A 7 -12.07 7.18 16.68
CA GLN A 7 -12.52 6.21 17.68
C GLN A 7 -13.72 5.40 17.21
N LYS A 8 -14.84 6.06 16.90
CA LYS A 8 -16.10 5.35 16.66
C LYS A 8 -17.09 6.15 15.83
N ALA A 9 -17.83 5.46 14.97
CA ALA A 9 -19.03 5.97 14.33
C ALA A 9 -20.21 5.00 14.55
N VAL A 10 -21.39 5.52 14.86
CA VAL A 10 -22.60 4.71 15.01
C VAL A 10 -23.67 5.21 14.06
N VAL A 11 -24.10 4.34 13.15
CA VAL A 11 -25.24 4.57 12.26
C VAL A 11 -26.40 3.67 12.67
N LYS A 12 -27.63 4.13 12.43
CA LYS A 12 -28.86 3.37 12.72
C LYS A 12 -29.74 3.30 11.49
N ARG A 13 -30.53 2.23 11.39
CA ARG A 13 -31.58 2.10 10.38
C ARG A 13 -32.52 3.30 10.45
N ARG A 14 -32.91 3.80 9.28
CA ARG A 14 -33.94 4.84 9.18
C ARG A 14 -35.29 4.24 9.57
N GLU A 15 -35.91 4.80 10.61
CA GLU A 15 -37.24 4.37 11.08
C GLU A 15 -38.40 5.09 10.37
N ASN A 16 -38.14 6.29 9.82
CA ASN A 16 -39.16 7.15 9.22
C ASN A 16 -38.95 7.35 7.72
N GLY A 17 -40.01 7.11 6.93
CA GLY A 17 -39.98 7.19 5.47
C GLY A 17 -39.33 5.97 4.81
N ARG A 18 -39.51 5.81 3.49
CA ARG A 18 -38.90 4.69 2.75
C ARG A 18 -37.48 5.07 2.30
N TRP A 19 -36.52 4.19 2.56
CA TRP A 19 -35.24 4.21 1.87
C TRP A 19 -35.43 3.62 0.47
N TRP A 20 -34.79 4.20 -0.53
CA TRP A 20 -34.96 3.81 -1.94
C TRP A 20 -34.47 2.38 -2.22
N GLY A 21 -33.56 1.85 -1.40
CA GLY A 21 -33.08 0.46 -1.47
C GLY A 21 -33.93 -0.56 -0.70
N GLY A 22 -35.09 -0.15 -0.15
CA GLY A 22 -35.98 -1.04 0.59
C GLY A 22 -35.74 -1.02 2.11
N GLU A 23 -35.87 -2.17 2.75
CA GLU A 23 -35.69 -2.36 4.19
C GLU A 23 -34.24 -2.80 4.49
N ALA A 24 -33.58 -2.14 5.43
CA ALA A 24 -32.26 -2.55 5.88
C ALA A 24 -32.39 -3.65 6.94
N PRO A 25 -31.68 -4.79 6.80
CA PRO A 25 -31.85 -5.94 7.68
C PRO A 25 -31.30 -5.69 9.09
N LEU A 26 -30.31 -4.81 9.23
CA LEU A 26 -29.68 -4.46 10.52
C LEU A 26 -30.34 -3.23 11.13
N ASP A 27 -30.42 -3.19 12.47
CA ASP A 27 -30.89 -2.03 13.23
C ASP A 27 -29.86 -0.88 13.23
N GLY A 28 -28.59 -1.19 13.01
CA GLY A 28 -27.49 -0.23 12.96
C GLY A 28 -26.15 -0.90 12.69
N VAL A 29 -25.10 -0.08 12.56
CA VAL A 29 -23.70 -0.51 12.43
C VAL A 29 -22.86 0.38 13.32
N GLU A 30 -21.96 -0.23 14.08
CA GLU A 30 -20.94 0.45 14.87
C GLU A 30 -19.58 0.22 14.21
N PHE A 31 -18.95 1.30 13.77
CA PHE A 31 -17.59 1.28 13.24
C PHE A 31 -16.65 1.66 14.37
N ILE A 32 -15.67 0.82 14.66
CA ILE A 32 -14.69 1.02 15.73
C ILE A 32 -13.31 1.15 15.08
N ASP A 33 -12.56 2.18 15.44
CA ASP A 33 -11.19 2.41 14.99
C ASP A 33 -10.22 1.91 16.08
N TYR A 34 -9.55 0.80 15.81
CA TYR A 34 -8.52 0.24 16.69
C TYR A 34 -7.12 0.80 16.43
N GLY A 35 -6.97 1.75 15.50
CA GLY A 35 -5.68 2.29 15.08
C GLY A 35 -4.90 1.37 14.15
N THR A 36 -3.56 1.51 14.15
CA THR A 36 -2.67 0.81 13.21
C THR A 36 -2.12 -0.52 13.75
N ASP A 37 -2.36 -0.87 15.01
CA ASP A 37 -1.97 -2.15 15.59
C ASP A 37 -3.10 -3.17 15.44
N PHE A 38 -2.96 -4.05 14.45
CA PHE A 38 -3.99 -5.04 14.13
C PHE A 38 -4.17 -6.12 15.23
N ASN A 39 -3.27 -6.23 16.21
CA ASN A 39 -3.49 -7.12 17.36
C ASN A 39 -4.74 -6.72 18.17
N ALA A 40 -5.12 -5.44 18.17
CA ALA A 40 -6.37 -5.00 18.78
C ALA A 40 -7.59 -5.60 18.08
N THR A 41 -7.60 -5.62 16.74
CA THR A 41 -8.66 -6.27 15.94
C THR A 41 -8.70 -7.78 16.17
N LEU A 42 -7.54 -8.46 16.23
CA LEU A 42 -7.49 -9.89 16.60
C LEU A 42 -8.16 -10.17 17.95
N ASN A 43 -7.81 -9.38 18.97
CA ASN A 43 -8.37 -9.54 20.31
C ASN A 43 -9.87 -9.23 20.35
N ALA A 44 -10.34 -8.27 19.54
CA ALA A 44 -11.75 -7.94 19.41
C ALA A 44 -12.57 -9.09 18.79
N PHE A 45 -12.00 -9.83 17.83
CA PHE A 45 -12.62 -11.07 17.35
C PHE A 45 -12.62 -12.17 18.41
N ASP A 46 -11.52 -12.34 19.15
CA ASP A 46 -11.40 -13.38 20.18
C ASP A 46 -12.39 -13.16 21.34
N SER A 47 -12.64 -11.90 21.69
CA SER A 47 -13.62 -11.52 22.72
C SER A 47 -15.07 -11.49 22.24
N GLY A 48 -15.30 -11.55 20.92
CA GLY A 48 -16.62 -11.38 20.30
C GLY A 48 -17.13 -9.93 20.33
N GLU A 49 -16.24 -8.94 20.44
CA GLU A 49 -16.58 -7.51 20.40
C GLU A 49 -16.99 -7.05 18.99
N VAL A 50 -16.41 -7.65 17.94
CA VAL A 50 -16.71 -7.33 16.55
C VAL A 50 -17.21 -8.53 15.76
N ASP A 51 -18.16 -8.28 14.86
CA ASP A 51 -18.71 -9.28 13.95
C ASP A 51 -17.97 -9.34 12.61
N LEU A 52 -17.31 -8.26 12.21
CA LEU A 52 -16.73 -8.06 10.88
C LEU A 52 -15.53 -7.12 10.93
N ASP A 53 -14.53 -7.42 10.11
CA ASP A 53 -13.38 -6.56 9.82
C ASP A 53 -13.45 -6.08 8.37
N PHE A 54 -12.97 -4.85 8.13
CA PHE A 54 -13.00 -4.22 6.82
C PHE A 54 -11.87 -4.71 5.92
N GLU A 55 -10.66 -4.86 6.48
CA GLU A 55 -9.46 -5.25 5.74
C GLU A 55 -8.49 -5.99 6.65
N THR A 56 -8.04 -7.16 6.21
CA THR A 56 -7.08 -7.97 6.93
C THR A 56 -5.68 -7.86 6.31
N PRO A 57 -4.66 -7.36 7.05
CA PRO A 57 -3.29 -7.31 6.56
C PRO A 57 -2.71 -8.72 6.35
N ALA A 58 -1.74 -8.82 5.43
CA ALA A 58 -1.23 -10.11 4.96
C ALA A 58 -0.66 -11.03 6.08
N ASP A 59 -0.05 -10.44 7.11
CA ASP A 59 0.50 -11.14 8.28
C ASP A 59 -0.58 -11.76 9.20
N TYR A 60 -1.80 -11.23 9.15
CA TYR A 60 -2.89 -11.58 10.07
C TYR A 60 -3.92 -12.54 9.49
N ILE A 61 -3.82 -12.85 8.18
CA ILE A 61 -4.73 -13.83 7.54
C ILE A 61 -4.59 -15.22 8.16
N ASP A 62 -3.38 -15.74 8.33
CA ASP A 62 -3.21 -17.09 8.91
C ASP A 62 -3.62 -17.17 10.40
N PRO A 63 -3.33 -16.17 11.25
CA PRO A 63 -3.92 -16.08 12.59
C PRO A 63 -5.45 -16.11 12.60
N LEU A 64 -6.12 -15.30 11.76
CA LEU A 64 -7.59 -15.24 11.70
C LEU A 64 -8.21 -16.54 11.13
N ASP A 65 -7.55 -17.17 10.15
CA ASP A 65 -7.97 -18.47 9.60
C ASP A 65 -8.03 -19.55 10.72
N LYS A 66 -7.10 -19.51 11.68
CA LYS A 66 -7.09 -20.43 12.82
C LYS A 66 -8.24 -20.22 13.81
N MET A 67 -8.86 -19.04 13.80
CA MET A 67 -10.03 -18.74 14.64
C MET A 67 -11.34 -19.29 14.04
N GLY A 68 -11.31 -19.82 12.80
CA GLY A 68 -12.49 -20.38 12.15
C GLY A 68 -13.49 -19.35 11.64
N LEU A 69 -13.04 -18.11 11.44
CA LEU A 69 -13.85 -17.02 10.90
C LEU A 69 -14.17 -17.25 9.41
N VAL A 70 -15.23 -16.62 8.92
CA VAL A 70 -15.58 -16.66 7.50
C VAL A 70 -14.70 -15.66 6.75
N LYS A 71 -13.83 -16.18 5.88
CA LYS A 71 -12.98 -15.35 5.01
C LYS A 71 -13.70 -14.99 3.71
N SER A 72 -13.67 -13.71 3.36
CA SER A 72 -14.06 -13.19 2.05
C SER A 72 -12.83 -12.62 1.35
N GLU A 73 -12.58 -13.05 0.12
CA GLU A 73 -11.46 -12.57 -0.70
C GLU A 73 -11.98 -11.96 -2.00
N VAL A 74 -11.47 -10.77 -2.33
CA VAL A 74 -11.83 -10.07 -3.57
C VAL A 74 -10.57 -9.50 -4.21
N ALA A 75 -10.41 -9.72 -5.51
CA ALA A 75 -9.35 -9.08 -6.28
C ALA A 75 -9.69 -7.59 -6.46
N THR A 76 -8.76 -6.71 -6.12
CA THR A 76 -8.91 -5.25 -6.25
C THR A 76 -7.98 -4.70 -7.33
N ALA A 77 -8.18 -3.44 -7.71
CA ALA A 77 -7.24 -2.68 -8.53
C ALA A 77 -6.19 -1.94 -7.68
N THR A 78 -6.23 -2.10 -6.35
CA THR A 78 -5.32 -1.45 -5.41
C THR A 78 -3.88 -1.77 -5.74
N THR A 79 -3.09 -0.74 -6.06
CA THR A 79 -1.70 -0.85 -6.47
C THR A 79 -0.84 0.05 -5.60
N LEU A 80 0.18 -0.53 -4.98
CA LEU A 80 1.20 0.23 -4.27
C LEU A 80 2.32 0.66 -5.23
N VAL A 81 2.64 1.96 -5.21
CA VAL A 81 3.53 2.58 -6.20
C VAL A 81 4.65 3.34 -5.50
N ALA A 82 5.90 3.01 -5.82
CA ALA A 82 7.06 3.84 -5.50
C ALA A 82 7.12 5.03 -6.45
N ARG A 83 6.37 6.08 -6.13
CA ARG A 83 6.12 7.22 -7.00
C ARG A 83 7.21 8.28 -6.86
N THR A 84 7.83 8.64 -7.98
CA THR A 84 8.73 9.79 -8.08
C THR A 84 7.97 11.03 -8.57
N ASN A 85 8.17 12.18 -7.93
CA ASN A 85 7.60 13.45 -8.36
C ASN A 85 8.45 14.11 -9.45
N VAL A 86 7.96 14.13 -10.68
CA VAL A 86 8.71 14.62 -11.86
C VAL A 86 9.01 16.13 -11.85
N THR A 87 8.44 16.90 -10.93
CA THR A 87 8.77 18.34 -10.78
C THR A 87 9.93 18.58 -9.82
N HIS A 88 10.43 17.54 -9.16
CA HIS A 88 11.52 17.62 -8.20
C HIS A 88 12.77 16.96 -8.77
N LYS A 89 13.91 17.63 -8.63
CA LYS A 89 15.20 17.03 -8.96
C LYS A 89 15.53 15.89 -7.96
N PRO A 90 16.19 14.80 -8.41
CA PRO A 90 16.61 14.52 -9.79
C PRO A 90 15.58 13.74 -10.61
N TYR A 91 14.33 13.64 -10.14
CA TYR A 91 13.27 12.84 -10.74
C TYR A 91 12.61 13.48 -11.96
N ASP A 92 12.93 14.74 -12.27
CA ASP A 92 12.66 15.38 -13.54
C ASP A 92 13.37 14.66 -14.71
N ASP A 93 14.54 14.08 -14.46
CA ASP A 93 15.25 13.24 -15.43
C ASP A 93 14.64 11.83 -15.52
N LYS A 94 14.15 11.47 -16.71
CA LYS A 94 13.59 10.13 -16.99
C LYS A 94 14.60 9.00 -16.76
N ARG A 95 15.90 9.26 -16.92
CA ARG A 95 16.96 8.25 -16.74
C ARG A 95 17.05 7.82 -15.28
N VAL A 96 16.86 8.75 -14.35
CA VAL A 96 16.82 8.46 -12.90
C VAL A 96 15.63 7.59 -12.57
N ARG A 97 14.43 7.93 -13.07
CA ARG A 97 13.21 7.13 -12.85
C ARG A 97 13.35 5.71 -13.41
N ASN A 98 13.88 5.59 -14.62
CA ASN A 98 14.14 4.29 -15.23
C ASN A 98 15.18 3.49 -14.45
N ALA A 99 16.25 4.12 -13.95
CA ALA A 99 17.26 3.44 -13.13
C ALA A 99 16.65 2.88 -11.83
N LEU A 100 15.79 3.64 -11.15
CA LEU A 100 15.08 3.18 -9.96
C LEU A 100 14.18 1.97 -10.27
N GLN A 101 13.44 2.01 -11.38
CA GLN A 101 12.59 0.90 -11.81
C GLN A 101 13.43 -0.34 -12.17
N MET A 102 14.54 -0.18 -12.91
CA MET A 102 15.42 -1.28 -13.31
C MET A 102 16.07 -1.99 -12.13
N ALA A 103 16.33 -1.28 -11.04
CA ALA A 103 17.01 -1.83 -9.86
C ALA A 103 16.13 -2.78 -9.03
N VAL A 104 14.81 -2.81 -9.26
CA VAL A 104 13.82 -3.48 -8.40
C VAL A 104 13.18 -4.67 -9.10
N ASP A 105 13.18 -5.81 -8.44
CA ASP A 105 12.40 -7.00 -8.77
C ASP A 105 11.08 -6.99 -7.98
N ASN A 106 9.98 -6.75 -8.68
CA ASN A 106 8.65 -6.67 -8.09
C ASN A 106 8.16 -8.01 -7.50
N ASN A 107 8.65 -9.16 -7.98
CA ASN A 107 8.30 -10.45 -7.37
C ASN A 107 8.87 -10.54 -5.96
N GLN A 108 10.16 -10.22 -5.79
CA GLN A 108 10.82 -10.23 -4.49
C GLN A 108 10.19 -9.19 -3.54
N VAL A 109 9.83 -8.01 -4.05
CA VAL A 109 9.10 -7.02 -3.27
C VAL A 109 7.74 -7.55 -2.79
N MET A 110 6.98 -8.23 -3.65
CA MET A 110 5.69 -8.83 -3.28
C MET A 110 5.85 -9.89 -2.17
N GLN A 111 6.89 -10.72 -2.24
CA GLN A 111 7.16 -11.73 -1.21
C GLN A 111 7.56 -11.11 0.12
N LEU A 112 8.47 -10.12 0.11
CA LEU A 112 9.03 -9.53 1.33
C LEU A 112 8.14 -8.46 1.97
N GLY A 113 7.39 -7.72 1.16
CA GLY A 113 6.56 -6.59 1.59
C GLY A 113 5.11 -6.97 1.89
N TYR A 114 4.60 -8.05 1.29
CA TYR A 114 3.19 -8.43 1.36
C TYR A 114 2.93 -9.93 1.45
N ASN A 115 3.95 -10.72 1.84
CA ASN A 115 3.89 -12.18 2.00
C ASN A 115 3.33 -12.93 0.78
N GLY A 116 3.51 -12.40 -0.42
CA GLY A 116 2.98 -13.04 -1.63
C GLY A 116 1.46 -12.99 -1.79
N ARG A 117 0.74 -12.23 -0.94
CA ARG A 117 -0.73 -12.18 -0.92
C ARG A 117 -1.30 -11.12 -1.87
N GLY A 118 -0.88 -11.16 -3.13
CA GLY A 118 -1.35 -10.23 -4.13
C GLY A 118 -0.86 -10.55 -5.53
N THR A 119 -1.15 -9.66 -6.48
CA THR A 119 -0.65 -9.76 -7.85
C THR A 119 0.60 -8.92 -8.03
N VAL A 120 1.64 -9.49 -8.63
CA VAL A 120 2.91 -8.80 -8.87
C VAL A 120 2.69 -7.60 -9.79
N GLY A 121 3.15 -6.42 -9.36
CA GLY A 121 3.04 -5.20 -10.15
C GLY A 121 3.82 -5.26 -11.46
N GLU A 122 3.20 -4.83 -12.55
CA GLU A 122 3.77 -4.86 -13.91
C GLU A 122 4.41 -3.52 -14.34
N ASN A 123 4.56 -2.58 -13.39
CA ASN A 123 5.03 -1.21 -13.60
C ASN A 123 4.15 -0.39 -14.58
N HIS A 124 2.84 -0.62 -14.54
CA HIS A 124 1.80 0.21 -15.14
C HIS A 124 0.55 0.21 -14.27
N HIS A 125 -0.38 1.14 -14.52
CA HIS A 125 -1.51 1.41 -13.62
C HIS A 125 -2.79 0.63 -13.94
N VAL A 126 -2.82 -0.14 -15.04
CA VAL A 126 -4.02 -0.92 -15.39
C VAL A 126 -3.92 -2.31 -14.76
N ALA A 127 -4.78 -2.58 -13.78
CA ALA A 127 -4.84 -3.87 -13.10
C ALA A 127 -5.47 -4.96 -14.01
N PRO A 128 -5.11 -6.25 -13.86
CA PRO A 128 -5.66 -7.35 -14.67
C PRO A 128 -7.19 -7.51 -14.61
N ILE A 129 -7.84 -7.02 -13.56
CA ILE A 129 -9.30 -7.05 -13.43
C ILE A 129 -10.02 -6.00 -14.31
N HIS A 130 -9.28 -5.01 -14.82
CA HIS A 130 -9.86 -3.96 -15.65
C HIS A 130 -10.19 -4.49 -17.06
N PRO A 131 -11.37 -4.22 -17.64
CA PRO A 131 -11.75 -4.74 -18.96
C PRO A 131 -10.79 -4.37 -20.10
N GLU A 132 -10.10 -3.24 -19.97
CA GLU A 132 -9.11 -2.74 -20.95
C GLU A 132 -7.66 -3.16 -20.62
N TYR A 133 -7.46 -4.09 -19.68
CA TYR A 133 -6.14 -4.62 -19.39
C TYR A 133 -5.46 -5.19 -20.65
N TYR A 134 -4.19 -4.84 -20.82
CA TYR A 134 -3.35 -5.38 -21.87
C TYR A 134 -1.98 -5.75 -21.30
N PRO A 135 -1.54 -7.00 -21.41
CA PRO A 135 -0.26 -7.43 -20.86
C PRO A 135 0.89 -6.78 -21.63
N LEU A 136 1.75 -6.04 -20.92
CA LEU A 136 2.98 -5.48 -21.47
C LEU A 136 4.16 -6.43 -21.24
N PRO A 137 5.24 -6.34 -22.04
CA PRO A 137 6.46 -7.09 -21.78
C PRO A 137 6.99 -6.80 -20.36
N LYS A 138 7.23 -7.87 -19.61
CA LYS A 138 7.77 -7.79 -18.24
C LYS A 138 9.10 -7.05 -18.22
N LYS A 139 9.30 -6.26 -17.18
CA LYS A 139 10.57 -5.57 -16.91
C LYS A 139 11.35 -6.40 -15.91
N GLU A 140 12.40 -7.04 -16.39
CA GLU A 140 13.32 -7.80 -15.55
C GLU A 140 14.26 -6.85 -14.79
N ARG A 141 14.64 -7.24 -13.57
CA ARG A 141 15.60 -6.49 -12.76
C ARG A 141 16.97 -6.49 -13.44
N ASP A 142 17.55 -5.31 -13.60
CA ASP A 142 18.91 -5.07 -14.07
C ASP A 142 19.63 -4.07 -13.16
N ALA A 143 20.17 -4.59 -12.06
CA ALA A 143 20.89 -3.79 -11.07
C ALA A 143 22.16 -3.12 -11.66
N THR A 144 22.86 -3.81 -12.57
CA THR A 144 24.09 -3.27 -13.17
C THR A 144 23.77 -2.13 -14.14
N GLY A 145 22.76 -2.32 -15.00
CA GLY A 145 22.26 -1.29 -15.89
C GLY A 145 21.66 -0.10 -15.14
N ALA A 146 20.94 -0.34 -14.04
CA ALA A 146 20.41 0.71 -13.18
C ALA A 146 21.54 1.61 -12.63
N LYS A 147 22.59 1.01 -12.05
CA LYS A 147 23.75 1.76 -11.53
C LYS A 147 24.43 2.58 -12.62
N LYS A 148 24.66 1.98 -13.78
CA LYS A 148 25.26 2.66 -14.94
C LYS A 148 24.41 3.85 -15.39
N LEU A 149 23.10 3.65 -15.52
CA LEU A 149 22.18 4.70 -15.96
C LEU A 149 22.09 5.85 -14.95
N MET A 150 22.18 5.55 -13.64
CA MET A 150 22.25 6.58 -12.60
C MET A 150 23.53 7.42 -12.71
N ALA A 151 24.67 6.79 -13.02
CA ALA A 151 25.93 7.49 -13.28
C ALA A 151 25.88 8.35 -14.56
N GLU A 152 25.30 7.84 -15.65
CA GLU A 152 25.09 8.61 -16.88
C GLU A 152 24.13 9.80 -16.69
N ALA A 153 23.20 9.69 -15.74
CA ALA A 153 22.34 10.79 -15.31
C ALA A 153 23.07 11.84 -14.44
N GLY A 154 24.32 11.57 -14.04
CA GLY A 154 25.08 12.44 -13.14
C GLY A 154 24.59 12.38 -11.69
N GLN A 155 23.90 11.30 -11.30
CA GLN A 155 23.26 11.14 -9.99
C GLN A 155 23.82 9.97 -9.18
N ALA A 156 25.00 9.44 -9.55
CA ALA A 156 25.62 8.30 -8.85
C ALA A 156 25.82 8.54 -7.35
N ASP A 157 26.07 9.79 -6.96
CA ASP A 157 26.31 10.15 -5.57
C ASP A 157 25.08 10.70 -4.83
N PHE A 158 23.96 10.91 -5.54
CA PHE A 158 22.73 11.40 -4.95
C PHE A 158 22.14 10.34 -4.01
N GLU A 159 21.87 10.73 -2.76
CA GLU A 159 21.16 9.87 -1.81
C GLU A 159 19.66 10.12 -1.94
N HIS A 160 18.94 9.13 -2.46
CA HIS A 160 17.49 9.16 -2.51
C HIS A 160 16.89 9.04 -1.11
N GLU A 161 15.70 9.59 -0.93
CA GLU A 161 14.89 9.41 0.27
C GLU A 161 13.57 8.78 -0.14
N LEU A 162 13.36 7.51 0.21
CA LEU A 162 12.08 6.84 -0.02
C LEU A 162 11.21 7.02 1.22
N ILE A 163 10.11 7.75 1.05
CA ILE A 163 9.17 8.08 2.14
C ILE A 163 7.97 7.12 2.10
N THR A 164 7.62 6.53 3.23
CA THR A 164 6.40 5.72 3.42
C THR A 164 5.56 6.25 4.57
N VAL A 165 4.27 5.92 4.57
CA VAL A 165 3.43 5.99 5.78
C VAL A 165 3.79 4.85 6.75
N GLU A 166 3.50 5.03 8.04
CA GLU A 166 3.70 4.05 9.13
C GLU A 166 2.71 2.87 9.12
N ASP A 167 2.24 2.49 7.95
CA ASP A 167 1.42 1.31 7.73
C ASP A 167 2.33 0.13 7.39
N GLU A 168 2.13 -1.01 8.06
CA GLU A 168 3.11 -2.10 8.12
C GLU A 168 3.48 -2.62 6.73
N TRP A 169 2.49 -2.93 5.90
CA TRP A 169 2.73 -3.48 4.58
C TRP A 169 3.40 -2.48 3.62
N GLN A 170 3.08 -1.18 3.73
CA GLN A 170 3.72 -0.13 2.94
C GLN A 170 5.16 0.10 3.38
N LYS A 171 5.41 0.09 4.69
CA LYS A 171 6.74 0.18 5.30
C LYS A 171 7.61 -0.98 4.85
N ASN A 172 7.14 -2.22 5.00
CA ASN A 172 7.85 -3.45 4.65
C ASN A 172 8.16 -3.49 3.14
N THR A 173 7.20 -3.11 2.29
CA THR A 173 7.42 -2.97 0.84
C THR A 173 8.49 -1.92 0.54
N GLY A 174 8.43 -0.75 1.18
CA GLY A 174 9.43 0.31 0.99
C GLY A 174 10.83 -0.12 1.44
N ASP A 175 10.94 -0.91 2.50
CA ASP A 175 12.21 -1.46 2.98
C ASP A 175 12.79 -2.49 2.00
N ALA A 176 11.94 -3.35 1.42
CA ALA A 176 12.35 -4.28 0.37
C ALA A 176 12.87 -3.54 -0.88
N ILE A 177 12.16 -2.49 -1.32
CA ILE A 177 12.58 -1.65 -2.45
C ILE A 177 13.93 -0.99 -2.15
N ALA A 178 14.09 -0.34 -0.98
CA ALA A 178 15.33 0.33 -0.63
C ALA A 178 16.50 -0.65 -0.41
N GLY A 179 16.24 -1.87 0.05
CA GLY A 179 17.24 -2.95 0.05
C GLY A 179 17.77 -3.21 -1.35
N GLN A 180 16.88 -3.42 -2.33
CA GLN A 180 17.28 -3.71 -3.70
C GLN A 180 17.98 -2.53 -4.40
N LEU A 181 17.59 -1.29 -4.09
CA LEU A 181 18.29 -0.08 -4.56
C LEU A 181 19.72 -0.03 -4.02
N ARG A 182 19.92 -0.29 -2.72
CA ARG A 182 21.26 -0.36 -2.10
C ARG A 182 22.11 -1.48 -2.69
N ASP A 183 21.53 -2.66 -2.93
CA ASP A 183 22.20 -3.78 -3.60
C ASP A 183 22.64 -3.42 -5.03
N ALA A 184 21.84 -2.61 -5.73
CA ALA A 184 22.21 -2.06 -7.05
C ALA A 184 23.25 -0.94 -6.97
N GLY A 185 23.67 -0.53 -5.77
CA GLY A 185 24.62 0.56 -5.56
C GLY A 185 24.01 1.96 -5.74
N ILE A 186 22.69 2.10 -5.66
CA ILE A 186 21.98 3.37 -5.62
C ILE A 186 21.78 3.73 -4.14
N LYS A 187 22.28 4.90 -3.73
CA LYS A 187 22.18 5.37 -2.34
C LYS A 187 20.72 5.74 -2.05
N VAL A 188 20.17 5.17 -0.98
CA VAL A 188 18.82 5.50 -0.52
C VAL A 188 18.73 5.37 1.00
N LYS A 189 18.05 6.32 1.63
CA LYS A 189 17.61 6.25 3.02
C LYS A 189 16.09 6.10 3.11
N ARG A 190 15.62 5.60 4.24
CA ARG A 190 14.21 5.36 4.54
C ARG A 190 13.69 6.39 5.54
N THR A 191 12.51 6.92 5.25
CA THR A 191 11.76 7.79 6.16
C THR A 191 10.34 7.25 6.25
N VAL A 192 9.88 7.01 7.47
CA VAL A 192 8.52 6.52 7.76
C VAL A 192 7.80 7.63 8.54
N LEU A 193 6.63 8.03 8.07
CA LEU A 193 5.87 9.14 8.62
C LEU A 193 4.51 8.69 9.14
N PRO A 194 3.98 9.34 10.20
CA PRO A 194 2.60 9.12 10.62
C PRO A 194 1.60 9.42 9.50
N GLY A 195 0.51 8.66 9.44
CA GLY A 195 -0.50 8.80 8.38
C GLY A 195 -1.02 10.22 8.22
N SER A 196 -1.33 10.88 9.34
CA SER A 196 -1.79 12.28 9.36
C SER A 196 -0.78 13.26 8.76
N THR A 197 0.53 12.99 8.91
CA THR A 197 1.58 13.83 8.32
C THR A 197 1.78 13.48 6.86
N PHE A 198 1.88 12.19 6.54
CA PHE A 198 2.12 11.71 5.19
C PHE A 198 1.04 12.19 4.21
N TRP A 199 -0.23 12.00 4.54
CA TRP A 199 -1.34 12.33 3.64
C TRP A 199 -1.59 13.84 3.48
N ASN A 200 -1.08 14.69 4.37
CA ASN A 200 -1.16 16.14 4.19
C ASN A 200 -0.19 16.65 3.11
N ASP A 201 0.93 15.97 2.90
CA ASP A 201 2.02 16.42 2.03
C ASP A 201 2.41 15.41 0.93
N TRP A 202 1.65 14.33 0.76
CA TRP A 202 2.02 13.21 -0.13
C TRP A 202 2.37 13.63 -1.57
N THR A 203 1.71 14.67 -2.09
CA THR A 203 1.96 15.21 -3.44
C THR A 203 3.28 15.95 -3.55
N LYS A 204 3.81 16.47 -2.45
CA LYS A 204 5.05 17.28 -2.38
C LYS A 204 6.29 16.41 -2.27
N TYR A 205 6.18 15.21 -1.71
CA TYR A 205 7.34 14.35 -1.52
C TYR A 205 8.03 14.01 -2.86
N PRO A 206 9.37 14.09 -2.96
CA PRO A 206 10.08 13.78 -4.20
C PRO A 206 10.02 12.30 -4.59
N TYR A 207 10.09 11.39 -3.61
CA TYR A 207 10.00 9.95 -3.82
C TYR A 207 9.28 9.31 -2.63
N SER A 208 8.08 8.79 -2.88
CA SER A 208 7.23 8.25 -1.83
C SER A 208 6.40 7.07 -2.32
N MET A 209 6.04 6.18 -1.40
CA MET A 209 5.09 5.11 -1.65
C MET A 209 3.66 5.65 -1.56
N THR A 210 2.84 5.43 -2.58
CA THR A 210 1.42 5.79 -2.56
C THR A 210 0.55 4.66 -3.08
N ILE A 211 -0.70 4.62 -2.63
CA ILE A 211 -1.70 3.65 -3.08
C ILE A 211 -2.55 4.28 -4.18
N TRP A 212 -2.82 3.51 -5.22
CA TRP A 212 -3.66 3.88 -6.36
C TRP A 212 -4.75 2.82 -6.51
N TYR A 213 -5.94 3.23 -6.96
CA TYR A 213 -7.10 2.37 -7.14
C TYR A 213 -7.59 2.45 -8.58
#